data_AF-A0A1V4T040-F1
#
_entry.id   AF-A0A1V4T040-F1
#
_cell.length_a   1.000
_cell.length_b   1.000
_cell.length_c   1.000
_cell.angle_alpha   90.00
_cell.angle_beta   90.00
_cell.angle_gamma   90.00
#
_symmetry.space_group_name_H-M   'P 1'
#
loop_
_entity.id
_entity.type
_entity.pdbx_description
1 polymer ?
#
loop_
_entity_poly.entity_id
_entity_poly.type
_entity_poly.pdbx_seq_one_letter_code
_entity_poly.pdbx_strand_id
1 'polypeptide(L)'
;GIIFFDAAAVIGMCGHGTIGVAATLAHLGKIGIGSHKLETPVGVVEITLQDNNTVSVTNVDSYRLEKDRVIQVDGIGPNGASVDVKGDIAWGGNWFFMVDKSPTAVRPDNIMALTQTAIAIRTALERENITGGEGGIIDHIVLFGDALTP
;
A
#
# COMPACT_ATOMS: atom_id res chain seq x y z
N GLY A 1 10.38 18.82 5.69
CA GLY A 1 9.55 17.62 5.45
C GLY A 1 8.57 17.76 4.30
N ILE A 2 7.80 16.69 4.07
CA ILE A 2 6.72 16.53 3.09
C ILE A 2 5.44 16.04 3.79
N ILE A 3 4.27 16.31 3.19
CA ILE A 3 2.99 15.73 3.58
C ILE A 3 2.36 15.11 2.34
N PHE A 4 1.93 13.85 2.45
CA PHE A 4 1.21 13.15 1.40
C PHE A 4 -0.28 13.08 1.72
N PHE A 5 -1.13 13.12 0.70
CA PHE A 5 -2.57 12.97 0.84
C PHE A 5 -3.17 12.38 -0.44
N ASP A 6 -4.32 11.72 -0.31
CA ASP A 6 -5.14 11.24 -1.40
C ASP A 6 -6.56 11.86 -1.33
N ALA A 7 -7.50 11.30 -2.08
CA ALA A 7 -8.89 11.79 -2.10
C ALA A 7 -9.63 11.63 -0.76
N ALA A 8 -9.14 10.76 0.13
CA ALA A 8 -9.77 10.44 1.40
C ALA A 8 -9.04 11.07 2.59
N ALA A 9 -7.70 11.04 2.62
CA ALA A 9 -6.95 11.39 3.82
C ALA A 9 -5.52 11.87 3.58
N VAL A 10 -4.92 12.43 4.64
CA VAL A 10 -3.47 12.55 4.78
C VAL A 10 -2.91 11.16 5.11
N ILE A 11 -1.86 10.75 4.39
CA ILE A 11 -1.23 9.43 4.55
C ILE A 11 0.17 9.57 5.14
N GLY A 12 0.71 8.47 5.69
CA GLY A 12 1.99 8.48 6.39
C GLY A 12 3.16 8.65 5.43
N MET A 13 3.48 7.59 4.67
CA MET A 13 4.55 7.60 3.67
C MET A 13 4.01 7.14 2.32
N CYS A 14 4.50 7.74 1.24
CA CYS A 14 4.15 7.34 -0.12
C CYS A 14 5.41 7.07 -0.95
N GLY A 15 5.67 5.81 -1.29
CA GLY A 15 6.89 5.42 -2.01
C GLY A 15 6.95 6.04 -3.41
N HIS A 16 5.89 5.90 -4.20
CA HIS A 16 5.84 6.48 -5.55
C HIS A 16 5.83 8.02 -5.51
N GLY A 17 5.18 8.61 -4.51
CA GLY A 17 5.18 10.05 -4.29
C GLY A 17 6.58 10.58 -3.96
N THR A 18 7.33 9.84 -3.14
CA THR A 18 8.73 10.16 -2.79
C THR A 18 9.63 10.13 -4.02
N ILE A 19 9.48 9.13 -4.89
CA ILE A 19 10.19 9.06 -6.18
C ILE A 19 9.83 10.27 -7.06
N GLY A 20 8.54 10.59 -7.19
CA GLY A 20 8.07 11.73 -7.98
C GLY A 20 8.61 13.07 -7.46
N VAL A 21 8.69 13.23 -6.13
CA VAL A 21 9.27 14.41 -5.48
C VAL A 21 10.76 14.52 -5.78
N ALA A 22 11.51 13.43 -5.65
CA ALA A 22 12.94 13.41 -5.96
C ALA A 22 13.20 13.81 -7.42
N ALA A 23 12.49 13.19 -8.37
CA ALA A 23 12.60 13.51 -9.79
C ALA A 23 12.23 14.97 -10.07
N THR A 24 11.17 15.48 -9.44
CA THR A 24 10.74 16.88 -9.60
C THR A 24 11.77 17.86 -9.04
N LEU A 25 12.32 17.60 -7.86
CA LEU A 25 13.34 18.47 -7.25
C LEU A 25 14.64 18.46 -8.08
N ALA A 26 15.01 17.32 -8.65
CA ALA A 26 16.15 17.21 -9.56
C ALA A 26 15.90 18.02 -10.84
N HIS A 27 14.71 17.87 -11.44
CA HIS A 27 14.31 18.65 -12.62
C HIS A 27 14.34 20.17 -12.38
N LEU A 28 13.93 20.61 -11.18
CA LEU A 28 13.97 22.02 -10.76
C LEU A 28 15.37 22.52 -10.35
N GLY A 29 16.40 21.67 -10.43
CA GLY A 29 17.77 22.00 -10.03
C GLY A 29 17.92 22.26 -8.52
N LYS A 30 17.01 21.72 -7.70
CA LYS A 30 17.02 21.89 -6.23
C LYS A 30 17.85 20.83 -5.52
N ILE A 31 17.98 19.65 -6.12
CA ILE A 31 18.86 18.57 -5.66
C ILE A 31 19.66 18.04 -6.85
N GLY A 32 20.81 17.40 -6.56
CA GLY A 32 21.62 16.68 -7.54
C GLY A 32 21.70 15.18 -7.22
N ILE A 33 22.45 14.44 -8.03
CA ILE A 33 22.77 13.04 -7.78
C ILE A 33 23.35 12.88 -6.37
N GLY A 34 22.92 11.84 -5.65
CA GLY A 34 23.36 11.53 -4.28
C GLY A 34 22.22 11.23 -3.31
N SER A 35 22.57 11.14 -2.03
CA SER A 35 21.63 10.86 -0.94
C SER A 35 21.00 12.13 -0.37
N HIS A 36 19.69 12.10 -0.18
CA HIS A 36 18.87 13.16 0.38
C HIS A 36 17.95 12.57 1.45
N LYS A 37 17.58 13.38 2.45
CA LYS A 37 16.63 12.96 3.50
C LYS A 37 15.35 13.76 3.39
N LEU A 38 14.23 13.07 3.58
CA LEU A 38 12.90 13.68 3.57
C LEU A 38 12.15 13.29 4.85
N GLU A 39 11.82 14.28 5.66
CA GLU A 39 10.97 14.05 6.84
C GLU A 39 9.52 13.85 6.37
N THR A 40 8.88 12.80 6.86
CA THR A 40 7.46 12.49 6.65
C THR A 40 6.76 12.43 8.02
N PRO A 41 5.41 12.41 8.06
CA PRO A 41 4.67 12.23 9.32
C PRO A 41 5.04 10.97 10.12
N VAL A 42 5.58 9.95 9.46
CA VAL A 42 5.91 8.64 10.08
C VAL A 42 7.41 8.40 10.25
N GLY A 43 8.24 9.43 10.02
CA GLY A 43 9.69 9.36 10.18
C GLY A 43 10.46 9.88 8.97
N VAL A 44 11.78 9.79 9.05
CA VAL A 44 12.68 10.22 7.97
C VAL A 44 12.89 9.08 6.99
N VAL A 45 12.71 9.35 5.71
CA VAL A 45 13.09 8.44 4.61
C VAL A 45 14.34 8.97 3.91
N GLU A 46 15.14 8.06 3.36
CA GLU A 46 16.30 8.41 2.55
C GLU A 46 16.02 8.16 1.06
N ILE A 47 16.43 9.10 0.24
CA ILE A 47 16.30 9.10 -1.21
C ILE A 47 17.71 9.06 -1.78
N THR A 48 18.02 8.08 -2.61
CA THR A 48 19.25 8.09 -3.42
C THR A 48 18.87 8.33 -4.87
N LEU A 49 19.21 9.52 -5.38
CA LEU A 49 19.10 9.84 -6.80
C LEU A 49 20.37 9.31 -7.49
N GLN A 50 20.23 8.23 -8.26
CA GLN A 50 21.37 7.58 -8.93
C GLN A 50 21.72 8.32 -10.23
N ASP A 51 20.69 8.74 -10.97
CA ASP A 51 20.77 9.52 -12.19
C ASP A 51 19.50 10.37 -12.35
N ASN A 52 19.29 11.01 -13.50
CA ASN A 52 18.13 11.89 -13.74
C ASN A 52 16.76 11.19 -13.64
N ASN A 53 16.71 9.87 -13.76
CA ASN A 53 15.49 9.07 -13.89
C ASN A 53 15.39 7.92 -12.87
N THR A 54 16.47 7.60 -12.16
CA THR A 54 16.54 6.46 -11.24
C THR A 54 16.64 6.92 -9.79
N VAL A 55 15.63 6.57 -8.99
CA VAL A 55 15.53 6.91 -7.57
C VAL A 55 15.38 5.64 -6.74
N SER A 56 16.25 5.45 -5.76
CA SER A 56 16.03 4.49 -4.67
C SER A 56 15.45 5.19 -3.46
N VAL A 57 14.50 4.55 -2.78
CA VAL A 57 13.94 5.03 -1.52
C VAL A 57 14.21 3.99 -0.43
N THR A 58 14.97 4.38 0.58
CA THR A 58 15.05 3.65 1.84
C THR A 58 13.93 4.15 2.74
N ASN A 59 12.91 3.30 2.89
CA ASN A 59 11.70 3.62 3.63
C ASN A 59 11.92 3.55 5.15
N VAL A 60 10.91 3.95 5.92
CA VAL A 60 10.81 3.65 7.35
C VAL A 60 10.76 2.13 7.61
N ASP A 61 11.15 1.72 8.81
CA ASP A 61 11.11 0.31 9.22
C ASP A 61 9.72 -0.28 9.00
N SER A 62 9.70 -1.43 8.32
CA SER A 62 8.48 -2.16 7.97
C SER A 62 8.43 -3.47 8.76
N TYR A 63 7.24 -3.85 9.23
CA TYR A 63 7.07 -5.07 10.02
C TYR A 63 5.69 -5.67 9.81
N ARG A 64 5.55 -6.98 10.07
CA ARG A 64 4.26 -7.66 10.11
C ARG A 64 3.73 -7.67 11.53
N LEU A 65 2.50 -7.19 11.70
CA LEU A 65 1.80 -7.15 12.99
C LEU A 65 1.09 -8.49 13.26
N GLU A 66 0.33 -8.98 12.28
CA GLU A 66 -0.46 -10.20 12.41
C GLU A 66 -0.30 -11.05 11.15
N LYS A 67 -0.17 -12.36 11.33
CA LYS A 67 -0.01 -13.32 10.23
C LYS A 67 -1.26 -14.19 10.10
N ASP A 68 -1.64 -14.54 8.88
CA ASP A 68 -2.71 -15.51 8.59
C ASP A 68 -4.08 -15.12 9.20
N ARG A 69 -4.39 -13.82 9.29
CA ARG A 69 -5.69 -13.33 9.77
C ARG A 69 -6.77 -13.69 8.75
N VAL A 70 -7.80 -14.39 9.22
CA VAL A 70 -8.97 -14.76 8.43
C VAL A 70 -10.12 -13.80 8.73
N ILE A 71 -10.78 -13.30 7.69
CA ILE A 71 -11.99 -12.47 7.75
C ILE A 71 -13.05 -13.03 6.81
N GLN A 72 -14.33 -12.85 7.15
CA GLN A 72 -15.43 -13.25 6.27
C GLN A 72 -15.83 -12.06 5.39
N VAL A 73 -15.73 -12.21 4.08
CA VAL A 73 -16.00 -11.13 3.12
C VAL A 73 -17.22 -11.47 2.27
N ASP A 74 -18.23 -10.62 2.34
CA ASP A 74 -19.50 -10.82 1.64
C ASP A 74 -19.42 -10.35 0.18
N GLY A 75 -20.18 -11.00 -0.69
CA GLY A 75 -20.43 -10.51 -2.05
C GLY A 75 -19.34 -10.77 -3.08
N ILE A 76 -18.22 -11.40 -2.70
CA ILE A 76 -17.09 -11.67 -3.62
C ILE A 76 -16.96 -13.15 -4.03
N GLY A 77 -17.75 -14.05 -3.43
CA GLY A 77 -17.81 -15.46 -3.80
C GLY A 77 -18.73 -15.72 -5.00
N PRO A 78 -18.76 -16.98 -5.50
CA PRO A 78 -19.68 -17.39 -6.54
C PRO A 78 -21.13 -17.03 -6.19
N ASN A 79 -21.84 -16.41 -7.13
CA ASN A 79 -23.22 -15.91 -6.94
C ASN A 79 -23.37 -14.90 -5.78
N GLY A 80 -22.31 -14.16 -5.43
CA GLY A 80 -22.34 -13.17 -4.35
C GLY A 80 -22.24 -13.77 -2.94
N ALA A 81 -21.85 -15.04 -2.82
CA ALA A 81 -21.66 -15.68 -1.53
C ALA A 81 -20.53 -15.02 -0.71
N SER A 82 -20.62 -15.18 0.61
CA SER A 82 -19.52 -14.83 1.52
C SER A 82 -18.38 -15.85 1.41
N VAL A 83 -17.14 -15.38 1.51
CA VAL A 83 -15.95 -16.24 1.49
C VAL A 83 -14.98 -15.83 2.58
N ASP A 84 -14.25 -16.80 3.12
CA ASP A 84 -13.14 -16.55 4.03
C ASP A 84 -11.92 -16.06 3.24
N VAL A 85 -11.42 -14.88 3.60
CA VAL A 85 -10.20 -14.30 3.04
C VAL A 85 -9.12 -14.32 4.09
N LYS A 86 -7.96 -14.89 3.75
CA LYS A 86 -6.78 -14.96 4.62
C LYS A 86 -5.72 -13.97 4.15
N GLY A 87 -5.11 -13.25 5.09
CA GLY A 87 -4.00 -12.35 4.80
C GLY A 87 -3.24 -11.89 6.04
N ASP A 88 -2.16 -11.17 5.79
CA ASP A 88 -1.31 -10.59 6.82
C ASP A 88 -1.66 -9.12 7.05
N ILE A 89 -1.56 -8.64 8.30
CA ILE A 89 -1.62 -7.21 8.64
C ILE A 89 -0.18 -6.72 8.80
N ALA A 90 0.21 -5.73 8.00
CA ALA A 90 1.59 -5.24 7.97
C ALA A 90 1.68 -3.71 7.91
N TRP A 91 2.78 -3.20 8.46
CA TRP A 91 3.16 -1.80 8.42
C TRP A 91 4.29 -1.58 7.41
N GLY A 92 4.13 -0.56 6.56
CA GLY A 92 5.16 -0.12 5.61
C GLY A 92 5.25 1.40 5.48
N GLY A 93 4.85 2.14 6.51
CA GLY A 93 4.58 3.58 6.46
C GLY A 93 3.10 3.94 6.27
N ASN A 94 2.28 2.95 5.89
CA ASN A 94 0.82 2.88 6.08
C ASN A 94 0.47 1.45 6.54
N TRP A 95 -0.79 1.21 6.88
CA TRP A 95 -1.28 -0.11 7.25
C TRP A 95 -1.87 -0.85 6.05
N PHE A 96 -1.49 -2.11 5.90
CA PHE A 96 -1.87 -2.95 4.78
C PHE A 96 -2.53 -4.25 5.26
N PHE A 97 -3.53 -4.71 4.50
CA PHE A 97 -3.98 -6.10 4.54
C PHE A 97 -3.50 -6.81 3.27
N MET A 98 -2.58 -7.76 3.44
CA MET A 98 -1.90 -8.47 2.35
C MET A 98 -2.55 -9.84 2.15
N VAL A 99 -3.37 -9.98 1.12
CA VAL A 99 -4.19 -11.19 0.89
C VAL A 99 -3.35 -12.30 0.29
N ASP A 100 -3.22 -13.43 0.99
CA ASP A 100 -2.37 -14.56 0.58
C ASP A 100 -2.73 -15.11 -0.79
N LYS A 101 -4.03 -15.31 -1.03
CA LYS A 101 -4.57 -15.79 -2.29
C LYS A 101 -5.73 -14.90 -2.68
N SER A 102 -5.53 -14.09 -3.70
CA SER A 102 -6.59 -13.20 -4.18
C SER A 102 -7.81 -14.02 -4.63
N PRO A 103 -9.03 -13.70 -4.15
CA PRO A 103 -10.25 -14.33 -4.63
C PRO A 103 -10.61 -13.88 -6.06
N THR A 104 -9.95 -12.81 -6.54
CA THR A 104 -10.17 -12.20 -7.86
C THR A 104 -8.88 -12.19 -8.65
N ALA A 105 -8.93 -12.63 -9.92
CA ALA A 105 -7.74 -12.71 -10.77
C ALA A 105 -7.08 -11.32 -10.92
N VAL A 106 -5.81 -11.21 -10.56
CA VAL A 106 -5.04 -9.96 -10.64
C VAL A 106 -4.54 -9.75 -12.07
N ARG A 107 -5.35 -9.10 -12.89
CA ARG A 107 -5.06 -8.80 -14.30
C ARG A 107 -5.49 -7.37 -14.67
N PRO A 108 -4.80 -6.68 -15.59
CA PRO A 108 -5.16 -5.31 -16.00
C PRO A 108 -6.57 -5.19 -16.60
N ASP A 109 -7.07 -6.23 -17.26
CA ASP A 109 -8.43 -6.28 -17.80
C ASP A 109 -9.51 -6.53 -16.73
N ASN A 110 -9.11 -6.74 -15.46
CA ASN A 110 -9.98 -7.08 -14.35
C ASN A 110 -10.02 -6.00 -13.24
N ILE A 111 -9.56 -4.77 -13.53
CA ILE A 111 -9.41 -3.68 -12.54
C ILE A 111 -10.72 -3.43 -11.78
N MET A 112 -11.87 -3.40 -12.45
CA MET A 112 -13.14 -3.12 -11.77
C MET A 112 -13.47 -4.18 -10.70
N ALA A 113 -13.30 -5.47 -11.01
CA ALA A 113 -13.56 -6.54 -10.05
C ALA A 113 -12.54 -6.52 -8.90
N LEU A 114 -11.28 -6.20 -9.19
CA LEU A 114 -10.24 -6.02 -8.17
C LEU A 114 -10.60 -4.88 -7.21
N THR A 115 -11.06 -3.75 -7.74
CA THR A 115 -11.54 -2.62 -6.94
C THR A 115 -12.70 -3.02 -6.03
N GLN A 116 -13.72 -3.70 -6.56
CA GLN A 116 -14.86 -4.16 -5.75
C GLN A 116 -14.43 -5.15 -4.66
N THR A 117 -13.50 -6.05 -4.99
CA THR A 117 -12.93 -7.02 -4.04
C THR A 117 -12.19 -6.31 -2.91
N ALA A 118 -11.31 -5.36 -3.24
CA ALA A 118 -10.57 -4.59 -2.25
C ALA A 118 -11.50 -3.77 -1.35
N ILE A 119 -12.54 -3.14 -1.91
CA ILE A 119 -13.55 -2.41 -1.14
C ILE A 119 -14.27 -3.36 -0.16
N ALA A 120 -14.74 -4.51 -0.63
CA ALA A 120 -15.44 -5.47 0.21
C ALA A 120 -14.56 -5.98 1.37
N ILE A 121 -13.28 -6.25 1.10
CA ILE A 121 -12.30 -6.64 2.13
C ILE A 121 -12.11 -5.51 3.15
N ARG A 122 -11.91 -4.27 2.70
CA ARG A 122 -11.75 -3.12 3.60
C ARG A 122 -12.99 -2.92 4.48
N THR A 123 -14.18 -3.00 3.90
CA THR A 123 -15.45 -2.90 4.64
C THR A 123 -15.61 -4.02 5.66
N ALA A 124 -15.17 -5.25 5.36
CA ALA A 124 -15.18 -6.36 6.32
C ALA A 124 -14.24 -6.09 7.50
N LEU A 125 -13.03 -5.58 7.26
CA LEU A 125 -12.08 -5.18 8.31
C LEU A 125 -12.68 -4.09 9.21
N GLU A 126 -13.28 -3.05 8.63
CA GLU A 126 -13.95 -1.96 9.35
C GLU A 126 -15.12 -2.48 10.20
N ARG A 127 -15.99 -3.32 9.62
CA ARG A 127 -17.14 -3.93 10.31
C ARG A 127 -16.71 -4.76 11.52
N GLU A 128 -15.61 -5.49 11.41
CA GLU A 128 -15.07 -6.34 12.47
C GLU A 128 -14.12 -5.58 13.42
N ASN A 129 -13.96 -4.27 13.23
CA ASN A 129 -13.08 -3.39 13.98
C ASN A 129 -11.62 -3.88 14.01
N ILE A 130 -11.17 -4.46 12.89
CA ILE A 130 -9.81 -4.96 12.68
C ILE A 130 -8.96 -3.80 12.21
N THR A 131 -7.89 -3.52 12.96
CA THR A 131 -7.02 -2.36 12.76
C THR A 131 -5.56 -2.77 12.83
N GLY A 132 -4.69 -1.90 12.36
CA GLY A 132 -3.26 -1.97 12.61
C GLY A 132 -2.91 -1.61 14.07
N GLY A 133 -1.62 -1.51 14.35
CA GLY A 133 -1.10 -1.07 15.63
C GLY A 133 -1.69 0.28 16.04
N GLU A 134 -1.99 0.42 17.34
CA GLU A 134 -2.58 1.63 17.94
C GLU A 134 -3.91 2.09 17.30
N GLY A 135 -4.66 1.18 16.68
CA GLY A 135 -5.94 1.50 16.04
C GLY A 135 -5.80 2.11 14.65
N GLY A 136 -4.62 1.97 14.02
CA GLY A 136 -4.38 2.48 12.67
C GLY A 136 -5.33 1.88 11.63
N ILE A 137 -5.88 2.73 10.77
CA ILE A 137 -6.83 2.33 9.73
C ILE A 137 -6.09 1.51 8.67
N ILE A 138 -6.62 0.33 8.34
CA ILE A 138 -6.12 -0.50 7.23
C ILE A 138 -6.90 -0.14 5.97
N ASP A 139 -6.38 0.81 5.20
CA ASP A 139 -7.00 1.32 3.98
C ASP A 139 -6.37 0.76 2.69
N HIS A 140 -5.17 0.18 2.78
CA HIS A 140 -4.47 -0.43 1.65
C HIS A 140 -4.68 -1.95 1.63
N ILE A 141 -5.44 -2.44 0.64
CA ILE A 141 -5.63 -3.87 0.39
C ILE A 141 -4.70 -4.31 -0.74
N VAL A 142 -3.84 -5.29 -0.48
CA VAL A 142 -2.91 -5.84 -1.47
C VAL A 142 -3.39 -7.21 -1.91
N LEU A 143 -3.66 -7.34 -3.21
CA LEU A 143 -4.06 -8.58 -3.86
C LEU A 143 -2.89 -9.10 -4.69
N PHE A 144 -2.45 -10.33 -4.43
CA PHE A 144 -1.40 -11.00 -5.22
C PHE A 144 -2.01 -11.90 -6.30
N GLY A 145 -1.31 -11.98 -7.43
CA GLY A 145 -1.60 -12.93 -8.50
C GLY A 145 -0.35 -13.23 -9.32
N ASP A 146 -0.45 -14.24 -10.17
CA ASP A 146 0.67 -14.68 -11.00
C ASP A 146 1.11 -13.60 -12.00
N ALA A 147 2.40 -13.56 -12.29
CA ALA A 147 2.92 -12.71 -13.35
C ALA A 147 2.32 -13.13 -14.71
N LEU A 148 1.94 -12.15 -15.53
CA LEU A 148 1.43 -12.41 -16.88
C LEU A 148 2.50 -12.96 -17.82
N THR A 149 3.76 -12.66 -17.51
CA THR A 149 4.96 -13.14 -18.21
C THR A 149 6.00 -13.59 -17.19
N PRO A 150 6.75 -14.68 -17.46
CA PRO A 150 7.82 -15.15 -16.58
C PRO A 150 8.94 -14.13 -16.36
#